data_AF-A0A964N1A7-F1
#
_entry.id   AF-A0A964N1A7-F1
#
_cell.length_a   1.000
_cell.length_b   1.000
_cell.length_c   1.000
_cell.angle_alpha   90.00
_cell.angle_beta   90.00
_cell.angle_gamma   90.00
#
_symmetry.space_group_name_H-M   'P 1'
#
loop_
_entity.id
_entity.type
_entity.pdbx_description
1 polymer ?
#
loop_
_entity_poly.entity_id
_entity_poly.type
_entity_poly.pdbx_seq_one_letter_code
_entity_poly.pdbx_strand_id
1 'polypeptide(L)' 'MPIAIKDIIETADMPTGQGSPLWEAQDTRRDSASVHALREAGAVIIGPK' A
#
# COMPACT_ATOMS: atom_id res chain seq x y z
N MET A 1 0.09 -13.94 6.92
CA MET A 1 1.53 -13.58 6.99
C MET A 1 1.66 -12.07 6.89
N PRO A 2 2.35 -11.39 7.83
CA PRO A 2 2.54 -9.93 7.75
C PRO A 2 3.51 -9.56 6.62
N ILE A 3 3.13 -8.60 5.77
CA ILE A 3 3.93 -8.14 4.62
C ILE A 3 3.98 -6.62 4.61
N ALA A 4 5.18 -6.07 4.53
CA ALA A 4 5.38 -4.64 4.28
C ALA A 4 5.32 -4.35 2.77
N ILE A 5 4.70 -3.24 2.41
CA ILE A 5 4.56 -2.80 1.02
C ILE A 5 5.52 -1.62 0.77
N LYS A 6 6.12 -1.56 -0.40
CA LYS A 6 6.97 -0.42 -0.76
C LYS A 6 6.10 0.83 -0.93
N ASP A 7 6.53 1.97 -0.42
CA ASP A 7 5.81 3.27 -0.53
C ASP A 7 5.71 3.86 -1.96
N ILE A 8 5.65 3.01 -2.98
CA ILE A 8 5.31 3.36 -4.38
C ILE A 8 4.11 2.55 -4.88
N ILE A 9 3.61 1.62 -4.05
CA ILE A 9 2.56 0.67 -4.37
C ILE A 9 1.33 1.04 -3.54
N GLU A 10 0.20 1.26 -4.22
CA GLU A 10 -1.04 1.70 -3.60
C GLU A 10 -1.67 0.61 -2.72
N THR A 11 -2.15 1.05 -1.56
CA THR A 11 -2.95 0.27 -0.62
C THR A 11 -4.24 1.04 -0.31
N ALA A 12 -5.38 0.36 -0.22
CA ALA A 12 -6.68 1.01 -0.06
C ALA A 12 -6.87 1.71 1.30
N ASP A 13 -6.06 1.36 2.28
CA ASP A 13 -6.19 1.73 3.69
C ASP A 13 -5.14 2.73 4.17
N MET A 14 -4.08 3.00 3.38
CA MET A 14 -2.97 3.87 3.78
C MET A 14 -2.45 4.71 2.60
N PRO A 15 -2.04 5.98 2.81
CA PRO A 15 -1.48 6.84 1.76
C PRO A 15 -0.18 6.29 1.16
N THR A 16 0.15 6.68 -0.07
CA THR A 16 1.40 6.34 -0.76
C THR A 16 2.23 7.59 -1.03
N GLY A 17 3.30 7.79 -0.26
CA GLY A 17 4.10 9.02 -0.25
C GLY A 17 5.15 9.10 -1.37
N GLN A 18 5.48 7.99 -2.04
CA GLN A 18 6.49 7.91 -3.11
C GLN A 18 7.85 8.50 -2.71
N GLY A 19 8.15 8.56 -1.41
CA GLY A 19 9.36 9.21 -0.87
C GLY A 19 9.47 10.71 -1.20
N SER A 20 8.35 11.40 -1.48
CA SER A 20 8.34 12.82 -1.88
C SER A 20 7.27 13.62 -1.12
N PRO A 21 7.61 14.82 -0.61
CA PRO A 21 6.64 15.70 0.06
C PRO A 21 5.42 16.06 -0.80
N LEU A 22 5.55 15.99 -2.13
CA LEU A 22 4.45 16.26 -3.05
C LEU A 22 3.29 15.26 -2.89
N TRP A 23 3.58 14.05 -2.43
CA TRP A 23 2.64 12.92 -2.44
C TRP A 23 2.33 12.36 -1.05
N GLU A 24 2.78 12.99 0.04
CA GLU A 24 2.58 12.48 1.41
C GLU A 24 1.11 12.19 1.78
N ALA A 25 0.16 12.92 1.19
CA ALA A 25 -1.27 12.74 1.41
C ALA A 25 -1.99 12.02 0.26
N GLN A 26 -1.26 11.37 -0.64
CA GLN A 26 -1.83 10.67 -1.80
C GLN A 26 -2.53 9.39 -1.35
N ASP A 27 -3.85 9.49 -1.14
CA ASP A 27 -4.73 8.38 -0.80
C ASP A 27 -5.69 8.09 -1.97
N THR A 28 -5.43 7.00 -2.69
CA THR A 28 -6.24 6.59 -3.85
C THR A 28 -7.37 5.65 -3.48
N ARG A 29 -7.43 5.18 -2.22
CA ARG A 29 -8.46 4.28 -1.69
C ARG A 29 -8.67 3.01 -2.51
N ARG A 30 -7.60 2.55 -3.17
CA ARG A 30 -7.57 1.29 -3.93
C ARG A 30 -6.32 0.50 -3.62
N ASP A 31 -6.44 -0.81 -3.69
CA ASP A 31 -5.29 -1.69 -3.71
C ASP A 31 -4.74 -1.77 -5.14
N SER A 32 -3.42 -1.79 -5.27
CA SER A 32 -2.78 -2.29 -6.49
C SER A 32 -3.09 -3.78 -6.70
N ALA A 33 -2.95 -4.28 -7.94
CA ALA A 33 -3.24 -5.67 -8.26
C ALA A 33 -2.44 -6.68 -7.41
N SER A 34 -1.18 -6.36 -7.09
CA SER A 34 -0.33 -7.20 -6.23
C SER A 34 -0.81 -7.20 -4.78
N VAL A 35 -1.18 -6.04 -4.23
CA VAL A 35 -1.73 -5.93 -2.87
C VAL A 35 -3.07 -6.67 -2.76
N HIS A 36 -3.94 -6.52 -3.76
CA HIS A 36 -5.20 -7.25 -3.82
C HIS A 36 -4.99 -8.77 -3.79
N ALA A 37 -4.09 -9.29 -4.64
CA ALA A 37 -3.76 -10.72 -4.66
C ALA A 37 -3.18 -11.21 -3.32
N LEU A 38 -2.34 -10.39 -2.66
CA LEU A 38 -1.80 -10.72 -1.34
C LEU A 38 -2.90 -10.79 -0.28
N ARG A 39 -3.84 -9.85 -0.28
CA ARG A 39 -4.98 -9.87 0.64
C ARG A 39 -5.87 -11.10 0.42
N GLU A 40 -6.19 -11.42 -0.83
CA GLU A 40 -6.93 -12.64 -1.19
C GLU A 40 -6.21 -13.91 -0.71
N ALA A 41 -4.87 -13.91 -0.71
CA ALA A 41 -4.06 -14.99 -0.17
C ALA A 41 -3.94 -15.00 1.37
N GLY A 42 -4.62 -14.09 2.09
CA GLY A 42 -4.60 -13.98 3.55
C GLY A 42 -3.38 -13.26 4.13
N ALA A 43 -2.70 -12.42 3.33
CA ALA A 43 -1.66 -11.54 3.86
C ALA A 43 -2.26 -10.43 4.73
N VAL A 44 -1.53 -10.06 5.78
CA VAL A 44 -1.83 -8.86 6.58
C VAL A 44 -0.88 -7.78 6.09
N ILE A 45 -1.44 -6.74 5.47
CA ILE A 45 -0.65 -5.61 4.97
C ILE A 45 -0.29 -4.72 6.15
N ILE A 46 1.01 -4.56 6.37
CA ILE A 46 1.56 -3.59 7.31
C ILE A 46 2.01 -2.40 6.47
N GLY A 47 1.80 -1.20 6.99
CA GLY A 47 1.92 0.04 6.23
C GLY A 47 3.19 0.23 5.41
N PRO A 48 3.12 1.16 4.45
CA PRO A 48 4.20 1.33 3.49
C PRO A 48 5.53 1.68 4.18
N LYS A 49 6.61 1.08 3.70
CA LYS A 49 7.99 1.37 4.11
C LYS A 49 8.76 2.15 3.04
#